data_AF-A0AAU9DVY1-F1
#
_entry.id   AF-A0AAU9DVY1-F1
#
_cell.length_a   1.000
_cell.length_b   1.000
_cell.length_c   1.000
_cell.angle_alpha   90.00
_cell.angle_beta   90.00
_cell.angle_gamma   90.00
#
_symmetry.space_group_name_H-M   'P 1'
#
loop_
_entity.id
_entity.type
_entity.pdbx_description
1 polymer ?
#
loop_
_entity_poly.entity_id
_entity_poly.type
_entity_poly.pdbx_seq_one_letter_code
_entity_poly.pdbx_strand_id
1 'polypeptide(L)'
;MARLYSNDRTGTHHTYQFYKDRKDDPHWRESYLAVRSIRRWENILTMLIIAIIAVVCYALFSDRLSPIVNPSKEEPSTPDLVKKAIIGHGFQISAKLFDGEDATQAMNSGVAPQNLFHDRTKILYFKDANTVTVKGVPRYFFPHDEKYEVSNQAITIDWGEKTPIPFLIKNNQIEFQTWTSSYDNHTVTWQIEPRDDVQELIEEGLKAQEEADNSQN
;
A
#
# COMPACT_ATOMS: atom_id res chain seq x y z
N MET A 1 12.56 -35.16 44.05
CA MET A 1 13.20 -35.54 45.32
C MET A 1 14.65 -35.06 45.31
N ALA A 2 15.20 -34.62 46.45
CA ALA A 2 16.59 -34.14 46.51
C ALA A 2 17.57 -35.32 46.45
N ARG A 3 18.61 -35.23 45.61
CA ARG A 3 19.64 -36.27 45.51
C ARG A 3 20.54 -36.26 46.75
N LEU A 4 20.82 -37.46 47.26
CA LEU A 4 21.71 -37.70 48.39
C LEU A 4 23.11 -38.08 47.88
N TYR A 5 24.12 -37.67 48.64
CA TYR A 5 25.53 -37.99 48.39
C TYR A 5 26.12 -38.64 49.64
N SER A 6 26.80 -39.77 49.45
CA SER A 6 27.49 -40.51 50.52
C SER A 6 28.70 -39.73 51.04
N ASN A 7 28.93 -39.80 52.35
CA ASN A 7 30.18 -39.42 52.97
C ASN A 7 30.99 -40.67 53.32
N ASP A 8 32.13 -40.85 52.65
CA ASP A 8 32.98 -42.04 52.83
C ASP A 8 33.63 -42.11 54.23
N ARG A 9 33.69 -41.00 54.97
CA ARG A 9 34.24 -40.97 56.34
C ARG A 9 33.25 -41.44 57.40
N THR A 10 31.95 -41.20 57.20
CA THR A 10 30.91 -41.45 58.21
C THR A 10 29.89 -42.50 57.77
N GLY A 11 29.91 -42.91 56.50
CA GLY A 11 28.90 -43.82 55.91
C GLY A 11 27.50 -43.21 55.79
N THR A 12 27.35 -41.91 56.09
CA THR A 12 26.05 -41.22 56.10
C THR A 12 25.76 -40.56 54.75
N HIS A 13 24.47 -40.40 54.44
CA HIS A 13 24.01 -39.84 53.19
C HIS A 13 23.31 -38.51 53.44
N HIS A 14 23.76 -37.44 52.77
CA HIS A 14 23.22 -36.10 52.97
C HIS A 14 22.95 -35.39 51.63
N THR A 15 22.08 -34.38 51.65
CA THR A 15 21.80 -33.57 50.47
C THR A 15 22.96 -32.63 50.18
N TYR A 16 23.07 -32.13 48.94
CA TYR A 16 24.07 -31.11 48.63
C TYR A 16 23.94 -29.86 49.50
N GLN A 17 22.71 -29.49 49.86
CA GLN A 17 22.46 -28.30 50.69
C GLN A 17 23.11 -28.46 52.08
N PHE A 18 23.03 -29.66 52.67
CA PHE A 18 23.71 -29.99 53.92
C PHE A 18 25.24 -29.78 53.84
N TYR A 19 25.88 -30.20 52.75
CA TYR A 19 27.32 -30.00 52.53
C TYR A 19 27.68 -28.53 52.25
N LYS A 20 26.83 -27.84 51.48
CA LYS A 20 27.01 -26.42 51.14
C LYS A 20 26.94 -25.51 52.36
N ASP A 21 26.05 -25.81 53.29
CA ASP A 21 25.88 -25.05 54.55
C ASP A 21 27.07 -25.26 55.51
N ARG A 22 27.87 -26.31 55.31
CA ARG A 22 29.06 -26.66 56.10
C ARG A 22 30.37 -26.48 55.32
N LYS A 23 30.36 -25.68 54.26
CA LYS A 23 31.54 -25.46 53.39
C LYS A 23 32.78 -24.96 54.14
N ASP A 24 32.56 -24.24 55.25
CA ASP A 24 33.62 -23.60 56.06
C ASP A 24 34.01 -24.45 57.29
N ASP A 25 33.35 -25.59 57.52
CA ASP A 25 33.70 -26.54 58.60
C ASP A 25 34.86 -27.46 58.13
N PRO A 26 36.04 -27.45 58.81
CA PRO A 26 37.18 -28.29 58.44
C PRO A 26 36.85 -29.78 58.36
N HIS A 27 35.91 -30.27 59.17
CA HIS A 27 35.51 -31.68 59.18
C HIS A 27 34.78 -32.08 57.89
N TRP A 28 33.99 -31.18 57.32
CA TRP A 28 33.11 -31.43 56.17
C TRP A 28 33.64 -30.86 54.85
N ARG A 29 34.70 -30.06 54.89
CA ARG A 29 35.24 -29.33 53.73
C ARG A 29 35.65 -30.24 52.57
N GLU A 30 36.32 -31.35 52.84
CA GLU A 30 36.73 -32.31 51.79
C GLU A 30 35.53 -32.99 51.13
N SER A 31 34.57 -33.47 51.93
CA SER A 31 33.32 -34.07 51.43
C SER A 31 32.52 -33.05 50.60
N TYR A 32 32.48 -31.78 51.02
CA TYR A 32 31.88 -30.71 50.22
C TYR A 32 32.56 -30.52 48.86
N LEU A 33 33.90 -30.51 48.81
CA LEU A 33 34.65 -30.36 47.55
C LEU A 33 34.42 -31.54 46.61
N ALA A 34 34.37 -32.77 47.13
CA ALA A 34 34.06 -33.97 46.35
C ALA A 34 32.64 -33.96 45.79
N VAL A 35 31.64 -33.62 46.60
CA VAL A 35 30.24 -33.53 46.14
C VAL A 35 30.08 -32.37 45.14
N ARG A 36 30.78 -31.25 45.35
CA ARG A 36 30.76 -30.11 44.42
C ARG A 36 31.34 -30.46 43.07
N SER A 37 32.43 -31.24 43.01
CA SER A 37 33.02 -31.66 41.74
C SER A 37 32.09 -32.61 40.97
N ILE A 38 31.44 -33.56 41.66
CA ILE A 38 30.42 -34.44 41.08
C ILE A 38 29.29 -33.62 40.45
N ARG A 39 28.71 -32.67 41.19
CA ARG A 39 27.64 -31.81 40.66
C ARG A 39 28.07 -30.94 39.49
N ARG A 40 29.32 -30.46 39.50
CA ARG A 40 29.87 -29.67 38.39
C ARG A 40 29.95 -30.51 37.12
N TRP A 41 30.43 -31.76 37.22
CA TRP A 41 30.48 -32.67 36.09
C TRP A 41 29.10 -33.07 35.56
N GLU A 42 28.13 -33.30 36.44
CA GLU A 42 26.74 -33.56 36.03
C GLU A 42 26.14 -32.40 35.25
N ASN A 43 26.30 -31.17 35.75
CA ASN A 43 25.81 -29.98 35.04
C ASN A 43 26.52 -29.78 33.70
N ILE A 44 27.83 -30.03 33.62
CA ILE A 44 28.59 -29.96 32.36
C ILE A 44 28.07 -30.99 31.36
N LEU A 45 27.86 -32.24 31.78
CA LEU A 45 27.33 -33.30 30.92
C LEU A 45 25.92 -32.98 30.43
N THR A 46 25.04 -32.46 31.31
CA THR A 46 23.69 -32.03 30.89
C THR A 46 23.75 -30.90 29.86
N MET A 47 24.62 -29.89 30.06
CA MET A 47 24.79 -28.80 29.10
C MET A 47 25.35 -29.28 27.76
N LEU A 48 26.27 -30.25 27.77
CA LEU A 48 26.80 -30.86 26.54
C LEU A 48 25.71 -31.64 25.78
N ILE A 49 24.87 -32.41 26.48
CA ILE A 49 23.75 -33.12 25.86
C ILE A 49 22.76 -32.12 25.23
N ILE A 50 22.41 -31.04 25.94
CA ILE A 50 21.53 -29.99 25.40
C ILE A 50 22.15 -29.34 24.15
N ALA A 51 23.45 -29.04 24.17
CA ALA A 51 24.14 -28.46 23.02
C ALA A 51 24.14 -29.41 21.81
N ILE A 52 24.37 -30.71 22.03
CA ILE A 52 24.32 -31.72 20.96
C ILE A 52 22.90 -31.82 20.39
N ILE A 53 21.87 -31.86 21.25
CA ILE A 53 20.46 -31.86 20.80
C ILE A 53 20.17 -30.60 19.98
N ALA A 54 20.62 -29.43 20.42
CA ALA A 54 20.43 -28.18 19.68
C ALA A 54 21.11 -28.21 18.30
N VAL A 55 22.31 -28.76 18.20
CA VAL A 55 23.03 -28.91 16.92
C VAL A 55 22.34 -29.93 16.00
N VAL A 56 21.90 -31.06 16.54
CA VAL A 56 21.17 -32.08 15.76
C VAL A 56 19.81 -31.54 15.31
N CYS A 57 19.07 -30.85 16.17
CA CYS A 57 17.85 -30.13 15.79
C CYS A 57 18.16 -29.09 14.71
N TYR A 58 19.21 -28.29 14.87
CA TYR A 58 19.59 -27.34 13.83
C TYR A 58 19.88 -28.04 12.50
N ALA A 59 20.66 -29.13 12.48
CA ALA A 59 20.98 -29.87 11.26
C ALA A 59 19.77 -30.58 10.63
N LEU A 60 18.82 -31.08 11.43
CA LEU A 60 17.61 -31.75 10.95
C LEU A 60 16.52 -30.77 10.48
N PHE A 61 16.53 -29.55 11.01
CA PHE A 61 15.50 -28.54 10.72
C PHE A 61 16.03 -27.33 9.93
N SER A 62 17.35 -27.21 9.67
CA SER A 62 17.93 -26.13 8.86
C SER A 62 17.36 -26.10 7.45
N ASP A 63 17.09 -27.27 6.87
CA ASP A 63 16.52 -27.37 5.52
C ASP A 63 15.02 -27.02 5.49
N ARG A 64 14.35 -27.00 6.65
CA ARG A 64 12.97 -26.50 6.84
C ARG A 64 12.90 -25.05 7.29
N LEU A 65 14.03 -24.47 7.69
CA LEU A 65 14.18 -23.03 7.83
C LEU A 65 14.46 -22.46 6.44
N SER A 66 13.54 -22.67 5.50
CA SER A 66 13.39 -21.70 4.43
C SER A 66 13.29 -20.33 5.11
N PRO A 67 13.94 -19.27 4.61
CA PRO A 67 13.54 -17.95 5.02
C PRO A 67 12.01 -17.93 4.89
N ILE A 68 11.31 -17.47 5.93
CA ILE A 68 9.94 -17.06 5.78
C ILE A 68 10.02 -15.92 4.76
N VAL A 69 9.96 -16.30 3.48
CA VAL A 69 9.45 -15.43 2.44
C VAL A 69 8.04 -15.23 2.93
N ASN A 70 7.85 -14.16 3.72
CA ASN A 70 6.57 -13.48 3.69
C ASN A 70 6.27 -13.41 2.20
N PRO A 71 5.18 -14.03 1.68
CA PRO A 71 4.78 -13.71 0.33
C PRO A 71 4.78 -12.20 0.33
N SER A 72 5.62 -11.58 -0.50
CA SER A 72 5.62 -10.14 -0.62
C SER A 72 4.15 -9.79 -0.73
N LYS A 73 3.62 -9.01 0.22
CA LYS A 73 2.54 -8.12 -0.17
C LYS A 73 3.19 -7.31 -1.27
N GLU A 74 3.07 -7.78 -2.52
CA GLU A 74 3.42 -6.99 -3.67
C GLU A 74 2.66 -5.70 -3.42
N GLU A 75 3.41 -4.63 -3.18
CA GLU A 75 2.77 -3.34 -3.09
C GLU A 75 2.02 -3.18 -4.41
N PRO A 76 0.72 -2.86 -4.35
CA PRO A 76 -0.09 -2.76 -5.55
C PRO A 76 0.62 -1.82 -6.52
N SER A 77 0.69 -2.22 -7.78
CA SER A 77 1.35 -1.40 -8.79
C SER A 77 0.69 -0.01 -8.84
N THR A 78 1.43 1.03 -9.22
CA THR A 78 0.87 2.38 -9.36
C THR A 78 -0.40 2.39 -10.22
N PRO A 79 -0.46 1.68 -11.37
CA PRO A 79 -1.70 1.56 -12.15
C PRO A 79 -2.87 0.95 -11.37
N ASP A 80 -2.64 -0.07 -10.54
CA ASP A 80 -3.69 -0.70 -9.74
C ASP A 80 -4.21 0.24 -8.65
N LEU A 81 -3.32 0.98 -7.99
CA LEU A 81 -3.69 2.00 -7.00
C LEU A 81 -4.57 3.09 -7.61
N VAL A 82 -4.16 3.60 -8.77
CA VAL A 82 -4.90 4.64 -9.50
C VAL A 82 -6.25 4.11 -9.96
N LYS A 83 -6.30 2.94 -10.60
CA LYS A 83 -7.56 2.31 -11.04
C LYS A 83 -8.52 2.12 -9.87
N LYS A 84 -8.03 1.62 -8.74
CA LYS A 84 -8.84 1.46 -7.52
C LYS A 84 -9.38 2.80 -7.00
N ALA A 85 -8.65 3.90 -7.20
CA ALA A 85 -9.07 5.23 -6.73
C ALA A 85 -10.07 5.93 -7.66
N ILE A 86 -10.09 5.62 -8.96
CA ILE A 86 -10.91 6.34 -9.93
C ILE A 86 -12.14 5.55 -10.40
N ILE A 87 -12.08 4.21 -10.46
CA ILE A 87 -13.19 3.39 -10.95
C ILE A 87 -14.40 3.55 -10.02
N GLY A 88 -15.57 3.79 -10.62
CA GLY A 88 -16.82 4.07 -9.92
C GLY A 88 -16.97 5.54 -9.49
N HIS A 89 -16.03 6.42 -9.83
CA HIS A 89 -16.05 7.82 -9.44
C HIS A 89 -16.15 8.77 -10.65
N GLY A 90 -16.80 9.90 -10.39
CA GLY A 90 -17.00 10.99 -11.34
C GLY A 90 -15.95 12.09 -11.18
N PHE A 91 -15.55 12.71 -12.29
CA PHE A 91 -14.59 13.81 -12.32
C PHE A 91 -14.99 14.87 -13.37
N GLN A 92 -14.46 16.07 -13.22
CA GLN A 92 -14.53 17.13 -14.22
C GLN A 92 -13.14 17.61 -14.60
N ILE A 93 -12.86 17.65 -15.91
CA ILE A 93 -11.72 18.39 -16.46
C ILE A 93 -12.20 19.78 -16.85
N SER A 94 -11.50 20.81 -16.39
CA SER A 94 -11.79 22.21 -16.72
C SER A 94 -10.52 23.06 -16.74
N ALA A 95 -10.60 24.22 -17.39
CA ALA A 95 -9.52 25.20 -17.37
C ALA A 95 -9.44 25.86 -15.99
N LYS A 96 -8.27 25.78 -15.37
CA LYS A 96 -7.93 26.45 -14.11
C LYS A 96 -7.39 27.85 -14.36
N LEU A 97 -6.40 27.97 -15.25
CA LEU A 97 -5.78 29.25 -15.60
C LEU A 97 -5.75 29.47 -17.12
N PHE A 98 -5.83 30.73 -17.53
CA PHE A 98 -5.63 31.21 -18.89
C PHE A 98 -4.55 32.29 -18.87
N ASP A 99 -3.40 32.05 -19.50
CA ASP A 99 -2.19 32.88 -19.41
C ASP A 99 -1.76 33.25 -17.98
N GLY A 100 -2.04 32.34 -17.03
CA GLY A 100 -1.72 32.52 -15.62
C GLY A 100 -2.78 33.28 -14.81
N GLU A 101 -3.81 33.82 -15.44
CA GLU A 101 -5.00 34.39 -14.77
C GLU A 101 -6.02 33.29 -14.46
N ASP A 102 -6.82 33.45 -13.40
CA ASP A 102 -7.97 32.57 -13.14
C ASP A 102 -8.86 32.49 -14.39
N ALA A 103 -9.12 31.28 -14.85
CA ALA A 103 -9.73 31.10 -16.15
C ALA A 103 -11.19 31.61 -16.18
N THR A 104 -11.93 31.48 -15.07
CA THR A 104 -13.30 32.02 -14.97
C THR A 104 -13.30 33.54 -14.97
N GLN A 105 -12.36 34.16 -14.26
CA GLN A 105 -12.16 35.61 -14.27
C GLN A 105 -11.80 36.11 -15.68
N ALA A 106 -10.84 35.46 -16.34
CA ALA A 106 -10.42 35.79 -17.71
C ALA A 106 -11.57 35.65 -18.72
N MET A 107 -12.45 34.65 -18.54
CA MET A 107 -13.66 34.50 -19.35
C MET A 107 -14.63 35.67 -19.14
N ASN A 108 -14.92 36.00 -17.88
CA ASN A 108 -15.88 37.05 -17.52
C ASN A 108 -15.41 38.45 -17.94
N SER A 109 -14.09 38.68 -17.99
CA SER A 109 -13.49 39.92 -18.48
C SER A 109 -13.34 39.97 -20.01
N GLY A 110 -13.66 38.88 -20.72
CA GLY A 110 -13.55 38.77 -22.17
C GLY A 110 -12.13 38.54 -22.70
N VAL A 111 -11.17 38.23 -21.82
CA VAL A 111 -9.79 37.88 -22.18
C VAL A 111 -9.72 36.45 -22.70
N ALA A 112 -10.40 35.51 -22.03
CA ALA A 112 -10.46 34.12 -22.43
C ALA A 112 -11.76 33.82 -23.21
N PRO A 113 -11.70 33.06 -24.31
CA PRO A 113 -12.88 32.81 -25.14
C PRO A 113 -13.86 31.88 -24.42
N GLN A 114 -15.15 32.23 -24.42
CA GLN A 114 -16.20 31.43 -23.78
C GLN A 114 -16.25 29.98 -24.31
N ASN A 115 -15.99 29.78 -25.59
CA ASN A 115 -15.97 28.45 -26.22
C ASN A 115 -14.90 27.52 -25.62
N LEU A 116 -13.79 28.06 -25.08
CA LEU A 116 -12.81 27.24 -24.37
C LEU A 116 -13.44 26.55 -23.16
N PHE A 117 -14.23 27.28 -22.38
CA PHE A 117 -14.87 26.77 -21.17
C PHE A 117 -16.05 25.87 -21.49
N HIS A 118 -16.84 26.27 -22.48
CA HIS A 118 -18.03 25.52 -22.84
C HIS A 118 -17.69 24.21 -23.55
N ASP A 119 -16.78 24.22 -24.53
CA ASP A 119 -16.58 23.06 -25.41
C ASP A 119 -15.51 22.09 -24.89
N ARG A 120 -14.56 22.59 -24.09
CA ARG A 120 -13.43 21.77 -23.61
C ARG A 120 -13.57 21.30 -22.17
N THR A 121 -14.58 21.77 -21.43
CA THR A 121 -14.91 21.14 -20.15
C THR A 121 -15.50 19.75 -20.40
N LYS A 122 -14.91 18.74 -19.76
CA LYS A 122 -15.33 17.34 -19.87
C LYS A 122 -15.72 16.80 -18.51
N ILE A 123 -16.77 15.99 -18.50
CA ILE A 123 -17.29 15.26 -17.36
C ILE A 123 -16.97 13.78 -17.60
N LEU A 124 -16.34 13.13 -16.63
CA LEU A 124 -15.79 11.79 -16.76
C LEU A 124 -16.35 10.86 -15.70
N TYR A 125 -16.74 9.66 -16.11
CA TYR A 125 -17.10 8.58 -15.19
C TYR A 125 -16.31 7.32 -15.55
N PHE A 126 -15.39 6.91 -14.68
CA PHE A 126 -14.58 5.71 -14.91
C PHE A 126 -15.41 4.47 -14.57
N LYS A 127 -15.96 3.79 -15.58
CA LYS A 127 -16.86 2.65 -15.41
C LYS A 127 -16.13 1.41 -14.91
N ASP A 128 -15.00 1.11 -15.53
CA ASP A 128 -14.23 -0.11 -15.31
C ASP A 128 -12.74 0.12 -15.62
N ALA A 129 -11.94 -0.96 -15.68
CA ALA A 129 -10.49 -0.90 -15.80
C ALA A 129 -9.93 -0.32 -17.11
N ASN A 130 -10.76 -0.12 -18.14
CA ASN A 130 -10.34 0.46 -19.43
C ASN A 130 -11.37 1.37 -20.11
N THR A 131 -12.55 1.55 -19.52
CA THR A 131 -13.64 2.35 -20.09
C THR A 131 -13.97 3.54 -19.21
N VAL A 132 -14.02 4.71 -19.82
CA VAL A 132 -14.49 5.96 -19.20
C VAL A 132 -15.64 6.51 -20.04
N THR A 133 -16.75 6.85 -19.40
CA THR A 133 -17.82 7.61 -20.07
C THR A 133 -17.47 9.07 -20.02
N VAL A 134 -17.52 9.72 -21.17
CA VAL A 134 -17.24 11.12 -21.35
C VAL A 134 -18.53 11.84 -21.74
N LYS A 135 -18.77 12.99 -21.12
CA LYS A 135 -19.79 13.95 -21.51
C LYS A 135 -19.19 15.35 -21.57
N GLY A 136 -19.69 16.19 -22.48
CA GLY A 136 -19.35 17.61 -22.53
C GLY A 136 -20.36 18.44 -21.77
N VAL A 137 -19.99 19.67 -21.43
CA VAL A 137 -20.98 20.69 -21.02
C VAL A 137 -21.99 21.00 -22.13
N PRO A 138 -21.63 21.09 -23.42
CA PRO A 138 -22.59 21.40 -24.48
C PRO A 138 -23.64 20.29 -24.63
N ARG A 139 -24.90 20.67 -24.84
CA ARG A 139 -26.02 19.71 -25.00
C ARG A 139 -25.86 18.76 -26.18
N TYR A 140 -25.12 19.15 -27.21
CA TYR A 140 -24.85 18.31 -28.38
C TYR A 140 -23.69 17.33 -28.19
N PHE A 141 -22.93 17.45 -27.09
CA PHE A 141 -21.85 16.53 -26.78
C PHE A 141 -22.38 15.44 -25.85
N PHE A 142 -23.13 14.51 -26.44
CA PHE A 142 -23.78 13.44 -25.73
C PHE A 142 -22.79 12.48 -25.07
N PRO A 143 -23.18 11.81 -23.96
CA PRO A 143 -22.35 10.82 -23.31
C PRO A 143 -21.94 9.70 -24.28
N HIS A 144 -20.65 9.34 -24.27
CA HIS A 144 -20.14 8.19 -25.00
C HIS A 144 -18.96 7.57 -24.25
N ASP A 145 -18.63 6.33 -24.59
CA ASP A 145 -17.54 5.61 -23.97
C ASP A 145 -16.24 5.80 -24.74
N GLU A 146 -15.18 6.12 -24.01
CA GLU A 146 -13.81 6.21 -24.50
C GLU A 146 -12.91 5.20 -23.79
N LYS A 147 -11.78 4.90 -24.43
CA LYS A 147 -10.74 4.06 -23.83
C LYS A 147 -9.72 4.89 -23.08
N TYR A 148 -9.26 4.34 -21.97
CA TYR A 148 -8.20 4.93 -21.18
C TYR A 148 -7.17 3.91 -20.73
N GLU A 149 -5.95 4.41 -20.52
CA GLU A 149 -4.81 3.67 -20.03
C GLU A 149 -4.25 4.37 -18.79
N VAL A 150 -3.66 3.58 -17.88
CA VAL A 150 -3.00 4.10 -16.69
C VAL A 150 -1.55 3.64 -16.71
N SER A 151 -0.64 4.60 -16.69
CA SER A 151 0.80 4.37 -16.54
C SER A 151 1.25 4.72 -15.11
N ASN A 152 2.56 4.70 -14.85
CA ASN A 152 3.11 5.14 -13.56
C ASN A 152 3.04 6.66 -13.33
N GLN A 153 2.70 7.45 -14.36
CA GLN A 153 2.82 8.92 -14.33
C GLN A 153 1.56 9.65 -14.75
N ALA A 154 0.73 9.03 -15.59
CA ALA A 154 -0.47 9.67 -16.14
C ALA A 154 -1.59 8.67 -16.44
N ILE A 155 -2.81 9.17 -16.35
CA ILE A 155 -3.99 8.57 -16.98
C ILE A 155 -4.09 9.15 -18.38
N THR A 156 -4.13 8.31 -19.40
CA THR A 156 -4.27 8.74 -20.79
C THR A 156 -5.63 8.33 -21.29
N ILE A 157 -6.45 9.29 -21.70
CA ILE A 157 -7.72 9.02 -22.35
C ILE A 157 -7.54 9.30 -23.85
N ASP A 158 -8.08 8.41 -24.68
CA ASP A 158 -8.07 8.54 -26.14
C ASP A 158 -9.41 9.07 -26.60
N TRP A 159 -9.43 10.31 -27.10
CA TRP A 159 -10.61 11.03 -27.61
C TRP A 159 -10.32 11.52 -29.04
N GLY A 160 -9.47 10.77 -29.76
CA GLY A 160 -8.86 11.17 -31.04
C GLY A 160 -7.45 11.77 -30.89
N GLU A 161 -7.12 12.31 -29.72
CA GLU A 161 -5.76 12.69 -29.31
C GLU A 161 -5.50 12.17 -27.89
N LYS A 162 -4.38 11.47 -27.68
CA LYS A 162 -3.99 10.94 -26.38
C LYS A 162 -3.61 12.08 -25.43
N THR A 163 -4.52 12.42 -24.53
CA THR A 163 -4.30 13.50 -23.53
C THR A 163 -3.83 12.89 -22.21
N PRO A 164 -2.59 13.18 -21.77
CA PRO A 164 -2.08 12.70 -20.48
C PRO A 164 -2.58 13.58 -19.33
N ILE A 165 -3.20 12.96 -18.33
CA ILE A 165 -3.63 13.59 -17.08
C ILE A 165 -2.61 13.17 -16.00
N PRO A 166 -1.70 14.07 -15.60
CA PRO A 166 -0.65 13.73 -14.64
C PRO A 166 -1.21 13.56 -13.23
N PHE A 167 -0.59 12.65 -12.48
CA PHE A 167 -0.89 12.44 -11.06
C PHE A 167 0.38 12.13 -10.27
N LEU A 168 0.29 12.24 -8.95
CA LEU A 168 1.27 11.74 -8.00
C LEU A 168 0.61 10.76 -7.04
N ILE A 169 1.40 9.85 -6.49
CA ILE A 169 0.98 9.02 -5.35
C ILE A 169 1.65 9.56 -4.10
N LYS A 170 0.86 10.03 -3.15
CA LYS A 170 1.32 10.43 -1.81
C LYS A 170 0.53 9.64 -0.77
N ASN A 171 1.23 8.97 0.15
CA ASN A 171 0.60 8.18 1.21
C ASN A 171 -0.46 7.19 0.69
N ASN A 172 -0.17 6.52 -0.45
CA ASN A 172 -1.07 5.56 -1.09
C ASN A 172 -2.40 6.16 -1.59
N GLN A 173 -2.46 7.49 -1.77
CA GLN A 173 -3.58 8.21 -2.37
C GLN A 173 -3.12 8.92 -3.64
N ILE A 174 -4.03 9.00 -4.61
CA ILE A 174 -3.81 9.75 -5.84
C ILE A 174 -4.00 11.24 -5.60
N GLU A 175 -3.06 12.04 -6.11
CA GLU A 175 -3.14 13.49 -6.15
C GLU A 175 -2.99 13.95 -7.60
N PHE A 176 -4.09 14.38 -8.21
CA PHE A 176 -4.08 14.90 -9.56
C PHE A 176 -3.28 16.19 -9.65
N GLN A 177 -2.46 16.28 -10.69
CA GLN A 177 -1.65 17.47 -10.97
C GLN A 177 -2.30 18.29 -12.08
N THR A 178 -2.01 19.59 -12.11
CA THR A 178 -2.38 20.43 -13.25
C THR A 178 -1.43 20.17 -14.42
N TRP A 179 -1.90 20.39 -15.63
CA TRP A 179 -1.08 20.34 -16.84
C TRP A 179 -1.40 21.51 -17.76
N THR A 180 -0.53 21.79 -18.72
CA THR A 180 -0.69 22.90 -19.66
C THR A 180 -0.87 22.42 -21.09
N SER A 181 -1.66 23.15 -21.87
CA SER A 181 -1.69 23.04 -23.33
C SER A 181 -1.70 24.42 -23.98
N SER A 182 -1.39 24.47 -25.28
CA SER A 182 -1.59 25.67 -26.08
C SER A 182 -3.00 25.67 -26.68
N TYR A 183 -3.69 26.81 -26.64
CA TYR A 183 -4.95 27.06 -27.33
C TYR A 183 -4.92 28.46 -27.93
N ASP A 184 -4.97 28.55 -29.26
CA ASP A 184 -4.93 29.84 -29.99
C ASP A 184 -3.77 30.77 -29.57
N ASN A 185 -2.57 30.19 -29.41
CA ASN A 185 -1.35 30.86 -28.90
C ASN A 185 -1.38 31.29 -27.42
N HIS A 186 -2.42 30.92 -26.68
CA HIS A 186 -2.51 31.13 -25.23
C HIS A 186 -2.16 29.85 -24.47
N THR A 187 -1.64 30.02 -23.25
CA THR A 187 -1.36 28.89 -22.35
C THR A 187 -2.59 28.63 -21.47
N VAL A 188 -3.14 27.42 -21.57
CA VAL A 188 -4.24 26.98 -20.70
C VAL A 188 -3.69 26.00 -19.69
N THR A 189 -3.89 26.27 -18.40
CA THR A 189 -3.63 25.32 -17.32
C THR A 189 -4.92 24.58 -16.99
N TRP A 190 -4.90 23.27 -17.12
CA TRP A 190 -6.02 22.39 -16.86
C TRP A 190 -5.94 21.78 -15.47
N GLN A 191 -7.11 21.41 -14.94
CA GLN A 191 -7.25 20.63 -13.73
C GLN A 191 -8.30 19.55 -13.91
N ILE A 192 -8.21 18.51 -13.07
CA ILE A 192 -9.25 17.51 -12.89
C ILE A 192 -9.65 17.48 -11.42
N GLU A 193 -10.95 17.48 -11.16
CA GLU A 193 -11.51 17.52 -9.80
C GLU A 193 -12.60 16.45 -9.64
N PRO A 194 -12.72 15.81 -8.47
CA PRO A 194 -13.83 14.91 -8.17
C PRO A 194 -15.18 15.63 -8.29
N ARG A 195 -16.19 14.90 -8.77
CA ARG A 195 -17.54 15.43 -8.97
C ARG A 195 -18.57 14.32 -8.73
N ASP A 196 -19.52 14.56 -7.82
CA ASP A 196 -20.43 13.51 -7.31
C ASP A 196 -21.72 13.35 -8.13
N ASP A 197 -22.16 14.39 -8.83
CA ASP A 197 -23.39 14.42 -9.66
C ASP A 197 -23.16 13.85 -11.09
N VAL A 198 -21.99 13.29 -11.37
CA VAL A 198 -21.62 12.87 -12.75
C VAL A 198 -22.55 11.79 -13.31
N GLN A 199 -22.96 10.82 -12.50
CA GLN A 199 -23.86 9.75 -12.97
C GLN A 199 -25.21 10.32 -13.43
N GLU A 200 -25.79 11.24 -12.66
CA GLU A 200 -27.02 11.93 -13.02
C GLU A 200 -26.87 12.70 -14.34
N LEU A 201 -25.77 13.46 -14.50
CA LEU A 201 -25.50 14.21 -15.73
C LEU A 201 -25.33 13.30 -16.96
N ILE A 202 -24.77 12.11 -16.79
CA ILE A 202 -24.66 11.11 -17.85
C ILE A 202 -26.05 10.55 -18.19
N GLU A 203 -26.86 10.19 -17.20
CA GLU A 203 -28.21 9.68 -17.42
C GLU A 203 -29.10 10.71 -18.12
N GLU A 204 -29.06 11.97 -17.70
CA GLU A 204 -29.74 13.08 -18.37
C GLU A 204 -29.29 13.24 -19.82
N GLY A 205 -27.98 13.16 -20.06
CA GLY A 205 -27.40 13.26 -21.40
C GLY A 205 -27.86 12.12 -22.32
N LEU A 206 -27.95 10.89 -21.80
CA LEU A 206 -28.43 9.74 -22.56
C LEU A 206 -29.92 9.85 -22.91
N LYS A 207 -30.76 10.31 -21.98
CA LYS A 207 -32.19 10.55 -22.25
C LYS A 207 -32.38 11.63 -23.31
N ALA A 208 -31.63 12.73 -23.22
CA ALA A 208 -31.68 13.80 -24.21
C ALA A 208 -31.26 13.34 -25.61
N GLN A 209 -30.31 12.41 -25.70
CA GLN A 209 -29.92 11.80 -26.96
C GLN A 209 -31.05 10.95 -27.56
N GLU A 210 -31.66 10.10 -26.75
CA GLU A 210 -32.78 9.26 -27.18
C GLU A 210 -33.98 10.09 -27.68
N GLU A 211 -34.33 11.17 -26.99
CA GLU A 211 -35.36 12.11 -27.43
C GLU A 211 -35.01 12.78 -28.76
N ALA A 212 -33.75 13.19 -28.94
CA ALA A 212 -33.28 13.80 -30.18
C ALA A 212 -33.36 12.83 -31.36
N ASP A 213 -32.91 11.59 -31.18
CA ASP A 213 -32.94 10.55 -32.21
C ASP A 213 -34.38 10.19 -32.60
N ASN A 214 -35.29 10.13 -31.62
CA ASN A 214 -36.71 9.87 -31.87
C ASN A 214 -37.44 11.03 -32.56
N SER A 215 -36.99 12.28 -32.38
CA SER A 215 -37.59 13.46 -33.03
C SER A 215 -37.23 13.61 -34.52
N GLN A 216 -36.24 12.85 -35.00
CA GLN A 216 -35.78 12.88 -36.40
C GLN A 216 -36.39 11.77 -37.27
N ASN A 217 -37.16 10.85 -36.65
CA ASN A 217 -37.91 9.78 -37.32
C ASN A 217 -39.39 10.15 -37.50
#